data_AF-A0A401JCY7-F1
#
_entry.id   AF-A0A401JCY7-F1
#
_cell.length_a   1.000
_cell.length_b   1.000
_cell.length_c   1.000
_cell.angle_alpha   90.00
_cell.angle_beta   90.00
_cell.angle_gamma   90.00
#
_symmetry.space_group_name_H-M   'P 1'
#
loop_
_entity.id
_entity.type
_entity.pdbx_description
1 polymer ?
#
loop_
_entity_poly.entity_id
_entity_poly.type
_entity_poly.pdbx_seq_one_letter_code
_entity_poly.pdbx_strand_id
1 'polypeptide(L)' 'MHEQEDDGRWLAEVPELPGVLAYGANAQEAMSKAEALALRVIAERLEHGESRAIAINISIPVAA' A
#
# COMPACT_ATOMS: atom_id res chain seq x y z
N MET A 1 3.70 5.65 5.41
CA MET A 1 4.07 5.89 6.83
C MET A 1 3.75 4.63 7.62
N HIS A 2 4.42 4.37 8.74
CA HIS A 2 4.06 3.27 9.63
C HIS A 2 4.13 3.70 11.10
N GLU A 3 3.11 3.34 11.87
CA GLU A 3 2.93 3.72 13.27
C GLU A 3 2.60 2.46 14.09
N GLN A 4 3.09 2.40 15.33
CA GLN A 4 2.76 1.32 16.25
C GLN A 4 1.62 1.78 17.17
N GLU A 5 0.54 1.00 17.25
CA GLU A 5 -0.59 1.27 18.14
C GLU A 5 -0.28 0.80 19.58
N ASP A 6 -1.05 1.33 20.54
CA ASP A 6 -0.90 1.04 21.98
C ASP A 6 -1.10 -0.46 22.33
N ASP A 7 -1.73 -1.22 21.43
CA ASP A 7 -1.92 -2.68 21.56
C ASP A 7 -0.80 -3.52 20.93
N GLY A 8 0.22 -2.86 20.38
CA GLY A 8 1.40 -3.50 19.77
C GLY A 8 1.25 -3.84 18.28
N ARG A 9 0.08 -3.61 17.66
CA ARG A 9 -0.09 -3.76 16.20
C ARG A 9 0.60 -2.63 15.45
N TRP A 10 1.06 -2.92 14.26
CA TRP A 10 1.60 -1.93 13.34
C TRP A 10 0.57 -1.56 12.29
N LEU A 11 0.37 -0.26 12.10
CA LEU A 11 -0.42 0.31 11.03
C LEU A 11 0.54 0.87 9.98
N ALA A 12 0.29 0.58 8.71
CA ALA A 12 0.95 1.25 7.60
C ALA A 12 -0.11 1.91 6.71
N GLU A 13 0.17 3.13 6.29
CA GLU A 13 -0.68 3.90 5.37
C GLU A 13 0.11 4.45 4.19
N VAL A 14 -0.58 4.68 3.08
CA VAL A 14 -0.06 5.36 1.89
C VAL A 14 -0.77 6.71 1.78
N PRO A 15 -0.14 7.82 2.25
CA PRO A 15 -0.78 9.14 2.30
C PRO A 15 -1.31 9.64 0.95
N GLU A 16 -0.65 9.25 -0.14
CA GLU A 16 -1.01 9.60 -1.51
C GLU A 16 -2.27 8.90 -2.01
N LEU A 17 -2.72 7.84 -1.31
CA LEU A 17 -3.90 7.06 -1.62
C LEU A 17 -4.82 6.99 -0.39
N PRO A 18 -5.72 7.97 -0.21
CA PRO A 18 -6.66 7.98 0.91
C PRO A 18 -7.44 6.67 1.00
N GLY A 19 -7.49 6.08 2.20
CA GLY A 19 -8.13 4.79 2.46
C GLY A 19 -7.22 3.57 2.29
N VAL A 20 -5.99 3.74 1.78
CA VAL A 20 -5.00 2.67 1.73
C VAL A 20 -4.23 2.62 3.04
N LEU A 21 -4.70 1.74 3.92
CA LEU A 21 -4.07 1.44 5.20
C LEU A 21 -4.21 -0.06 5.52
N ALA A 22 -3.23 -0.61 6.22
CA ALA A 22 -3.23 -2.02 6.61
C ALA A 22 -2.52 -2.26 7.94
N TYR A 23 -3.03 -3.25 8.67
CA TYR A 23 -2.45 -3.70 9.94
C TYR A 23 -1.55 -4.94 9.77
N GLY A 24 -0.48 -5.00 10.54
CA GLY A 24 0.44 -6.14 10.64
C GLY A 24 0.91 -6.38 12.08
N ALA A 25 1.42 -7.59 12.34
CA ALA A 25 2.06 -7.93 13.60
C ALA A 25 3.42 -7.23 13.77
N ASN A 26 4.02 -6.77 12.68
CA ASN A 26 5.22 -5.95 12.67
C ASN A 26 5.16 -4.92 11.52
N ALA A 27 6.08 -3.94 11.55
CA ALA A 27 6.15 -2.87 10.56
C ALA A 27 6.27 -3.38 9.11
N GLN A 28 7.07 -4.42 8.88
CA GLN A 28 7.29 -4.97 7.54
C GLN A 28 6.03 -5.63 7.00
N GLU A 29 5.32 -6.40 7.83
CA GLU A 29 4.05 -7.03 7.43
C GLU A 29 2.98 -5.98 7.12
N ALA A 30 2.86 -4.93 7.97
CA ALA A 30 1.93 -3.84 7.74
C ALA A 30 2.24 -3.13 6.41
N MET A 31 3.52 -2.82 6.17
CA MET A 31 3.98 -2.18 4.94
C MET A 31 3.68 -3.03 3.70
N SER A 32 4.03 -4.31 3.69
CA SER A 32 3.77 -5.20 2.54
C SER A 32 2.27 -5.33 2.23
N LYS A 33 1.40 -5.34 3.26
CA LYS A 33 -0.05 -5.35 3.06
C LYS A 33 -0.55 -4.02 2.48
N ALA A 34 -0.03 -2.89 2.97
CA ALA A 34 -0.39 -1.57 2.46
C ALA A 34 0.06 -1.37 1.01
N GLU A 35 1.26 -1.82 0.64
CA GLU A 35 1.77 -1.80 -0.74
C GLU A 35 0.90 -2.65 -1.70
N ALA A 36 0.54 -3.87 -1.27
CA ALA A 36 -0.36 -4.71 -2.05
C ALA A 36 -1.75 -4.07 -2.25
N LEU A 37 -2.27 -3.39 -1.22
CA LEU A 37 -3.52 -2.66 -1.31
C LEU A 37 -3.41 -1.44 -2.24
N ALA A 38 -2.31 -0.69 -2.17
CA ALA A 38 -2.05 0.45 -3.06
C ALA A 38 -2.10 0.04 -4.54
N LEU A 39 -1.42 -1.05 -4.90
CA LEU A 39 -1.41 -1.57 -6.27
C LEU A 39 -2.81 -1.95 -6.74
N ARG A 40 -3.64 -2.57 -5.87
CA ARG A 40 -5.03 -2.91 -6.20
C ARG A 40 -5.89 -1.67 -6.41
N VAL A 41 -5.76 -0.66 -5.56
CA VAL A 41 -6.50 0.61 -5.70
C VAL A 41 -6.13 1.32 -6.99
N ILE A 42 -4.84 1.33 -7.36
CA ILE A 42 -4.40 1.91 -8.64
C ILE A 42 -5.01 1.14 -9.82
N ALA A 43 -5.02 -0.20 -9.77
CA ALA A 43 -5.64 -1.02 -10.81
C ALA A 43 -7.14 -0.74 -10.93
N GLU A 44 -7.87 -0.75 -9.81
CA GLU A 44 -9.31 -0.52 -9.77
C GLU A 44 -9.70 0.85 -10.34
N ARG A 45 -8.94 1.90 -10.01
CA ARG A 45 -9.14 3.26 -10.54
C ARG A 45 -8.94 3.33 -12.05
N LEU A 46 -8.00 2.55 -12.59
CA LEU A 46 -7.76 2.47 -14.03
C LEU A 46 -8.90 1.70 -14.73
N GLU A 47 -9.38 0.62 -14.14
CA GLU A 47 -10.48 -0.20 -14.67
C GLU A 47 -11.80 0.56 -14.73
N HIS A 48 -12.09 1.38 -13.72
CA HIS A 48 -13.31 2.19 -13.65
C HIS A 48 -13.20 3.55 -14.37
N GLY A 49 -12.04 3.88 -14.95
CA GLY A 49 -11.82 5.15 -15.64
C GLY A 49 -11.72 6.36 -14.71
N GLU A 50 -11.52 6.15 -13.41
CA GLU A 50 -11.29 7.19 -12.40
C GLU A 50 -9.88 7.80 -12.52
N SER A 51 -8.96 7.06 -13.13
CA SER A 51 -7.60 7.50 -13.44
C SER A 51 -7.25 7.28 -14.91
N ARG A 52 -6.43 8.17 -15.47
CA ARG A 52 -5.94 8.04 -16.85
C ARG A 52 -4.70 7.15 -16.88
N ALA A 53 -4.64 6.26 -17.86
CA ALA A 53 -3.45 5.46 -18.12
C ALA A 53 -2.28 6.36 -18.55
N ILE A 54 -1.19 6.29 -17.79
CA ILE A 54 0.11 6.91 -18.09
C ILE A 54 1.21 5.88 -17.92
N ALA A 55 2.42 6.17 -18.42
CA ALA A 55 3.56 5.30 -18.18
C ALA A 55 3.89 5.26 -16.67
N ILE A 56 4.02 4.05 -16.12
CA ILE A 56 4.41 3.81 -14.72
C ILE A 56 5.72 3.02 -14.66
N ASN A 57 6.56 3.33 -13.67
CA ASN A 57 7.77 2.58 -13.34
C ASN A 57 7.58 1.91 -11.99
N ILE A 58 7.76 0.58 -11.95
CA ILE A 58 7.68 -0.22 -10.73
C ILE A 58 9.04 -0.91 -10.56
N SER A 59 9.69 -0.68 -9.43
CA SER A 59 10.91 -1.39 -9.04
C SER A 59 10.57 -2.47 -8.04
N ILE A 60 10.78 -3.72 -8.40
CA ILE A 60 10.57 -4.87 -7.51
C ILE A 60 11.96 -5.37 -7.10
N PRO A 61 12.33 -5.30 -5.81
CA PRO A 61 13.56 -5.91 -5.35
C PRO A 61 13.48 -7.43 -5.55
N VAL A 62 14.53 -8.03 -6.10
CA VAL A 62 14.69 -9.49 -6.08
C VAL A 62 14.92 -9.89 -4.62
N ALA A 63 14.02 -10.69 -4.07
CA ALA A 63 14.26 -11.40 -2.82
C ALA A 63 15.28 -12.50 -3.08
N ALA A 64 16.39 -12.50 -2.34
CA ALA A 64 17.40 -13.55 -2.32
C ALA A 64 17.07 -14.60 -1.25
#